data_AF-A0A7X9E6F1-F1
#
_entry.id   AF-A0A7X9E6F1-F1
#
_cell.length_a   1.000
_cell.length_b   1.000
_cell.length_c   1.000
_cell.angle_alpha   90.00
_cell.angle_beta   90.00
_cell.angle_gamma   90.00
#
_symmetry.space_group_name_H-M   'P 1'
#
loop_
_entity.id
_entity.type
_entity.pdbx_description
1 polymer ?
#
loop_
_entity_poly.entity_id
_entity_poly.type
_entity_poly.pdbx_seq_one_letter_code
_entity_poly.pdbx_strand_id
1 'polypeptide(L)'
;MRRTKHFFGFRDNEFRGRQIFTSSLEYVQKLPFKIFFDTYLKFRYDLGSTWAEQEQIRYKDLRHGIGTTISFNTPIGPADFSVGKSFYISEALPKSKTVWGPTVFYFTIGYYY
;
A
#
# COMPACT_ATOMS: atom_id res chain seq x y z
N MET A 1 1.30 5.21 16.55
CA MET A 1 2.24 6.05 15.78
C MET A 1 2.38 5.42 14.38
N ARG A 2 1.86 6.07 13.33
CA ARG A 2 1.79 5.52 11.95
C ARG A 2 3.06 5.91 11.19
N ARG A 3 3.86 4.92 10.77
CA ARG A 3 4.86 5.11 9.69
C ARG A 3 4.12 5.56 8.42
N THR A 4 4.71 6.49 7.67
CA THR A 4 4.34 6.73 6.27
C THR A 4 4.70 5.49 5.48
N LYS A 5 3.78 4.53 5.37
CA LYS A 5 3.99 3.32 4.58
C LYS A 5 3.79 3.67 3.11
N HIS A 6 4.74 3.25 2.27
CA HIS A 6 4.67 3.38 0.82
C HIS A 6 3.33 2.84 0.27
N PHE A 7 2.91 3.37 -0.87
CA PHE A 7 1.69 2.96 -1.54
C PHE A 7 1.82 1.50 -2.00
N PHE A 8 0.87 0.65 -1.62
CA PHE A 8 0.94 -0.78 -1.92
C PHE A 8 0.94 -1.07 -3.43
N GLY A 9 1.88 -1.92 -3.85
CA GLY A 9 2.02 -2.31 -5.26
C GLY A 9 2.82 -1.31 -6.11
N PHE A 10 3.48 -0.34 -5.48
CA PHE A 10 4.52 0.48 -6.09
C PHE A 10 5.85 0.29 -5.37
N ARG A 11 6.94 0.52 -6.09
CA ARG A 11 8.29 0.62 -5.54
C ARG A 11 8.55 2.02 -4.98
N ASP A 12 9.58 2.12 -4.14
CA ASP A 12 10.03 3.40 -3.61
C ASP A 12 10.43 4.33 -4.76
N ASN A 13 9.94 5.57 -4.69
CA ASN A 13 10.19 6.63 -5.67
C ASN A 13 9.75 6.31 -7.12
N GLU A 14 8.83 5.37 -7.32
CA GLU A 14 8.31 5.02 -8.66
C GLU A 14 7.58 6.21 -9.32
N PHE A 15 6.95 7.07 -8.52
CA PHE A 15 6.27 8.27 -9.00
C PHE A 15 6.78 9.53 -8.29
N ARG A 16 6.94 10.61 -9.06
CA ARG A 16 7.35 11.93 -8.59
C ARG A 16 6.46 12.98 -9.25
N GLY A 17 5.99 13.94 -8.46
CA GLY A 17 5.14 15.05 -8.93
C GLY A 17 5.17 16.21 -7.94
N ARG A 18 4.76 17.40 -8.39
CA ARG A 18 4.68 18.60 -7.54
C ARG A 18 3.49 18.52 -6.58
N GLN A 19 2.44 17.79 -6.97
CA GLN A 19 1.26 17.56 -6.15
C GLN A 19 1.02 16.06 -5.97
N ILE A 20 0.69 15.67 -4.74
CA ILE A 20 0.51 14.28 -4.33
C ILE A 20 -0.80 14.19 -3.56
N PHE A 21 -1.68 13.29 -4.00
CA PHE A 21 -2.82 12.84 -3.20
C PHE A 21 -2.60 11.39 -2.83
N THR A 22 -2.75 11.06 -1.55
CA THR A 22 -2.71 9.67 -1.08
C THR A 22 -3.65 9.52 0.11
N SER A 23 -4.48 8.49 0.05
CA SER A 23 -5.36 8.05 1.11
C SER A 23 -5.19 6.55 1.31
N SER A 24 -5.28 6.11 2.57
CA SER A 24 -5.04 4.72 2.96
C SER A 24 -6.06 4.28 4.00
N LEU A 25 -6.73 3.16 3.73
CA LEU A 25 -7.57 2.46 4.68
C LEU A 25 -6.85 1.18 5.11
N GLU A 26 -6.58 1.04 6.41
CA GLU A 26 -5.93 -0.15 6.98
C GLU A 26 -6.82 -0.77 8.05
N TYR A 27 -7.08 -2.06 7.91
CA TYR A 27 -7.72 -2.91 8.89
C TYR A 27 -6.68 -3.83 9.53
N VAL A 28 -6.65 -3.90 10.86
CA VAL A 28 -5.66 -4.66 11.63
C VAL A 28 -6.37 -5.62 12.58
N GLN A 29 -5.97 -6.89 12.53
CA GLN A 29 -6.51 -7.93 13.39
C GLN A 29 -5.37 -8.70 14.06
N LYS A 30 -5.42 -8.82 15.40
CA LYS A 30 -4.54 -9.70 16.16
C LYS A 30 -5.00 -11.14 15.95
N LEU A 31 -4.08 -12.05 15.63
CA LEU A 31 -4.40 -13.46 15.49
C LEU A 31 -4.61 -14.10 16.88
N PRO A 32 -5.55 -15.06 17.02
CA PRO A 32 -5.86 -15.69 18.29
C PRO A 32 -4.79 -16.70 18.76
N PHE A 33 -3.80 -17.00 17.91
CA PHE A 33 -2.69 -17.90 18.20
C PHE A 33 -1.35 -17.20 18.04
N LYS A 34 -0.37 -17.61 18.84
CA LYS A 34 1.03 -17.19 18.71
C LYS A 34 1.77 -18.24 17.89
N ILE A 35 2.48 -17.80 16.86
CA ILE A 35 3.40 -18.68 16.13
C ILE A 35 4.74 -18.70 16.87
N PHE A 36 5.35 -17.50 17.03
CA PHE A 36 6.55 -17.26 17.83
C PHE A 36 6.45 -15.98 18.68
N PHE A 37 5.72 -14.99 18.16
CA PHE A 37 5.43 -13.71 18.80
C PHE A 37 3.94 -13.39 18.65
N ASP A 38 3.50 -12.27 19.22
CA ASP A 38 2.19 -11.73 18.92
C ASP A 38 2.11 -11.40 17.42
N THR A 39 1.24 -12.12 16.72
CA THR A 39 1.07 -12.01 15.27
C THR A 39 -0.15 -11.17 14.93
N TYR A 40 -0.01 -10.26 13.97
CA TYR A 40 -1.07 -9.40 13.47
C TYR A 40 -1.20 -9.56 11.96
N LEU A 41 -2.45 -9.64 11.50
CA LEU A 41 -2.81 -9.59 10.11
C LEU A 41 -3.32 -8.18 9.79
N LYS A 42 -2.74 -7.55 8.77
CA LYS A 42 -3.13 -6.20 8.32
C LYS A 42 -3.56 -6.27 6.87
N PHE A 43 -4.70 -5.69 6.55
CA PHE A 43 -5.15 -5.48 5.18
C PHE A 43 -5.19 -3.98 4.92
N ARG A 44 -4.66 -3.54 3.79
CA ARG A 44 -4.61 -2.13 3.42
C ARG A 44 -5.04 -1.92 1.98
N TYR A 45 -5.82 -0.87 1.80
CA TYR A 45 -6.19 -0.34 0.51
C TYR A 45 -5.69 1.10 0.41
N ASP A 46 -5.00 1.40 -0.69
CA ASP A 46 -4.42 2.70 -1.00
C ASP A 46 -5.08 3.29 -2.24
N LEU A 47 -5.32 4.60 -2.20
CA LEU A 47 -5.87 5.39 -3.30
C LEU A 47 -5.06 6.67 -3.45
N GLY A 48 -4.61 6.99 -4.65
CA GLY A 48 -3.72 8.14 -4.81
C GLY A 48 -3.22 8.36 -6.22
N SER A 49 -2.63 9.53 -6.44
CA SER A 49 -1.99 9.87 -7.70
C SER A 49 -1.01 11.04 -7.50
N THR A 50 -0.18 11.27 -8.50
CA THR A 50 0.82 12.34 -8.52
C THR A 50 0.73 13.10 -9.83
N TRP A 51 0.76 14.44 -9.76
CA TRP A 51 0.69 15.30 -10.94
C TRP A 51 1.91 16.22 -11.01
N ALA A 52 2.41 16.43 -12.23
CA ALA A 52 3.52 17.33 -12.48
C ALA A 52 3.10 18.79 -12.31
N GLU A 53 1.89 19.15 -12.75
CA GLU A 53 1.30 20.48 -12.61
C GLU A 53 -0.01 20.44 -11.80
N GLN A 54 -0.46 21.61 -11.34
CA GLN A 54 -1.71 21.73 -10.60
C GLN A 54 -2.91 21.49 -11.52
N GLU A 55 -3.42 20.27 -11.53
CA GLU A 55 -4.65 19.89 -12.22
C GLU A 55 -5.75 19.59 -11.21
N GLN A 56 -7.02 19.75 -11.64
CA GLN A 56 -8.14 19.24 -10.84
C GLN A 56 -8.00 17.72 -10.69
N ILE A 57 -8.23 17.21 -9.48
CA ILE A 57 -8.18 15.77 -9.21
C ILE A 57 -9.30 15.10 -10.01
N ARG A 58 -8.94 14.40 -11.08
CA ARG A 58 -9.87 13.60 -11.88
C ARG A 58 -9.88 12.17 -11.35
N TYR A 59 -11.07 11.64 -11.07
CA TYR A 59 -11.23 10.27 -10.55
C TYR A 59 -10.58 9.20 -11.43
N LYS A 60 -10.56 9.40 -12.75
CA LYS A 60 -9.93 8.49 -13.73
C LYS A 60 -8.41 8.36 -13.58
N ASP A 61 -7.74 9.34 -12.96
CA ASP A 61 -6.28 9.35 -12.80
C ASP A 61 -5.85 8.73 -11.47
N LEU A 62 -6.79 8.26 -10.65
CA LEU A 62 -6.52 7.63 -9.37
C LEU A 62 -5.98 6.21 -9.58
N ARG A 63 -4.85 5.96 -8.94
CA ARG A 63 -4.26 4.63 -8.82
C ARG A 63 -4.76 4.00 -7.53
N HIS A 64 -4.87 2.69 -7.58
CA HIS A 64 -5.37 1.86 -6.50
C HIS A 64 -4.28 0.86 -6.09
N GLY A 65 -4.20 0.56 -4.81
CA GLY A 65 -3.28 -0.40 -4.25
C GLY A 65 -4.00 -1.27 -3.24
N ILE A 66 -3.79 -2.57 -3.30
CA ILE A 66 -4.22 -3.48 -2.25
C ILE A 66 -3.02 -4.23 -1.71
N GLY A 67 -2.99 -4.46 -0.41
CA GLY A 67 -1.92 -5.21 0.22
C GLY A 67 -2.35 -5.87 1.51
N THR A 68 -1.66 -6.96 1.83
CA THR A 68 -1.80 -7.71 3.07
C THR A 68 -0.44 -7.80 3.74
N THR A 69 -0.41 -7.74 5.06
CA THR A 69 0.79 -7.86 5.86
C THR A 69 0.58 -8.83 7.02
N ILE A 70 1.52 -9.74 7.20
CA ILE A 70 1.68 -10.49 8.43
C ILE A 70 2.80 -9.81 9.23
N SER A 71 2.52 -9.49 10.48
CA SER A 71 3.39 -8.70 11.36
C SER A 71 3.64 -9.45 12.65
N PHE A 72 4.91 -9.64 13.00
CA PHE A 72 5.33 -10.29 14.25
C PHE A 72 5.92 -9.25 15.19
N ASN A 73 5.41 -9.15 16.41
CA ASN A 73 5.95 -8.25 17.41
C ASN A 73 7.18 -8.87 18.10
N THR A 74 8.36 -8.69 17.51
CA THR A 74 9.63 -9.26 18.01
C THR A 74 10.33 -8.32 19.01
N PRO A 75 11.31 -8.78 19.81
CA PRO A 75 12.02 -7.94 20.78
C PRO A 75 12.78 -6.75 20.17
N ILE A 76 13.17 -6.85 18.90
CA ILE A 76 13.88 -5.78 18.16
C ILE A 76 12.93 -4.90 17.33
N GLY A 77 11.62 -5.03 17.55
CA GLY A 77 10.55 -4.32 16.84
C GLY A 77 9.74 -5.23 15.91
N PRO A 78 8.80 -4.68 15.14
CA PRO A 78 7.94 -5.46 14.26
C PRO A 78 8.73 -6.03 13.09
N ALA A 79 8.52 -7.30 12.81
CA ALA A 79 8.87 -7.91 11.54
C ALA A 79 7.62 -8.00 10.67
N ASP A 80 7.53 -7.14 9.66
CA ASP A 80 6.42 -7.04 8.71
C ASP A 80 6.81 -7.72 7.39
N PHE A 81 6.01 -8.70 7.00
CA PHE A 81 6.06 -9.36 5.69
C PHE A 81 4.81 -8.96 4.92
N SER A 82 4.98 -8.23 3.83
CA SER A 82 3.87 -7.69 3.07
C SER A 82 3.90 -8.14 1.62
N VAL A 83 2.71 -8.29 1.04
CA VAL A 83 2.51 -8.48 -0.39
C VAL A 83 1.44 -7.50 -0.86
N GLY A 84 1.64 -6.88 -2.01
CA GLY A 84 0.68 -5.94 -2.57
C GLY A 84 0.71 -5.88 -4.08
N LYS A 85 -0.35 -5.30 -4.63
CA LYS A 85 -0.54 -5.12 -6.07
C LYS A 85 -1.28 -3.84 -6.33
N SER A 86 -0.81 -3.09 -7.31
CA SER A 86 -1.46 -1.85 -7.76
C SER A 86 -2.31 -2.12 -9.01
N PHE A 87 -3.29 -1.27 -9.25
CA PHE A 87 -4.08 -1.26 -10.47
C PHE A 87 -4.62 0.13 -10.75
N TYR A 88 -5.02 0.37 -12.00
CA TYR A 88 -5.73 1.58 -12.40
C TYR A 88 -6.83 1.21 -13.39
N ILE A 89 -7.83 2.08 -13.51
CA ILE A 89 -8.96 1.89 -14.42
C ILE A 89 -8.69 2.74 -15.66
N SER A 90 -8.70 2.11 -16.84
CA SER A 90 -8.53 2.82 -18.11
C SER A 90 -9.85 2.89 -18.88
N GLU A 91 -10.16 4.09 -19.37
CA GLU A 91 -11.34 4.40 -20.20
C GLU A 91 -11.03 4.40 -21.71
N ALA A 92 -9.81 3.98 -22.12
CA ALA A 92 -9.36 4.05 -23.52
C ALA A 92 -10.11 3.14 -24.50
N LEU A 93 -11.09 2.34 -24.05
CA LEU A 93 -11.91 1.43 -24.85
C LEU A 93 -13.38 1.51 -24.39
N PRO A 94 -14.37 1.18 -25.25
CA PRO A 94 -15.80 1.26 -24.93
C PRO A 94 -16.26 0.39 -23.73
N LYS A 95 -15.37 -0.44 -23.18
CA LYS A 95 -15.51 -1.08 -21.87
C LYS A 95 -14.35 -0.64 -20.99
N SER A 96 -14.64 -0.06 -19.82
CA SER A 96 -13.65 0.25 -18.80
C SER A 96 -12.87 -1.03 -18.44
N LYS A 97 -11.54 -0.98 -18.58
CA LYS A 97 -10.67 -2.13 -18.33
C LYS A 97 -9.74 -1.83 -17.16
N THR A 98 -9.76 -2.70 -16.15
CA THR A 98 -8.81 -2.66 -15.04
C THR A 98 -7.45 -3.17 -15.50
N VAL A 99 -6.42 -2.34 -15.38
CA VAL A 99 -5.04 -2.69 -15.69
C VAL A 99 -4.29 -2.95 -14.38
N TRP A 100 -3.75 -4.15 -14.25
CA TRP A 100 -3.05 -4.60 -13.05
C TRP A 100 -1.53 -4.42 -13.19
N GLY A 101 -0.90 -3.88 -12.14
CA GLY A 101 0.54 -3.82 -12.00
C GLY A 101 1.16 -5.15 -11.53
N PRO A 102 2.49 -5.19 -11.37
CA PRO A 102 3.17 -6.36 -10.84
C PRO A 102 2.83 -6.60 -9.37
N THR A 103 2.93 -7.86 -8.93
CA THR A 103 2.89 -8.19 -7.49
C THR A 103 4.23 -7.83 -6.87
N VAL A 104 4.20 -7.10 -5.76
CA VAL A 104 5.39 -6.65 -5.04
C VAL A 104 5.39 -7.22 -3.63
N PHE A 105 6.56 -7.72 -3.20
CA PHE A 105 6.80 -8.20 -1.85
C PHE A 105 7.68 -7.21 -1.10
N TYR A 106 7.36 -6.99 0.16
CA TYR A 106 8.07 -6.08 1.05
C TYR A 106 8.40 -6.82 2.34
N PHE A 107 9.60 -6.57 2.84
CA PHE A 107 10.01 -7.00 4.17
C PHE A 107 10.52 -5.80 4.94
N THR A 108 10.15 -5.72 6.21
CA THR A 108 10.65 -4.68 7.11
C THR A 108 10.87 -5.29 8.48
N ILE A 109 12.02 -5.01 9.07
CA ILE A 109 12.32 -5.34 10.45
C ILE A 109 13.01 -4.14 11.08
N GLY A 110 12.70 -3.82 12.33
CA GLY A 110 13.47 -2.84 13.06
C GLY A 110 12.70 -2.09 14.14
N TYR A 111 13.49 -1.31 14.88
CA TYR A 111 13.11 -0.65 16.12
C TYR A 111 12.27 0.62 15.85
N TYR A 112 11.27 0.83 16.71
CA TYR A 112 10.51 2.08 16.76
C TYR A 112 11.37 3.17 17.41
N TYR A 113 11.70 4.23 16.68
CA TYR A 113 11.93 5.57 17.22
C TYR A 113 11.15 6.56 16.36
#